data_AF-A0A7J7K8T4-F1
#
_entry.id   AF-A0A7J7K8T4-F1
#
_cell.length_a   1.000
_cell.length_b   1.000
_cell.length_c   1.000
_cell.angle_alpha   90.00
_cell.angle_beta   90.00
_cell.angle_gamma   90.00
#
_symmetry.space_group_name_H-M   'P 1'
#
loop_
_entity.id
_entity.type
_entity.pdbx_description
1 polymer ?
#
loop_
_entity_poly.entity_id
_entity_poly.type
_entity_poly.pdbx_seq_one_letter_code
_entity_poly.pdbx_strand_id
1 'polypeptide(L)'
;MKHFLFLSWPDYGVPPDANGFLKFLFHVRKAQHEFTKGINWKFHPRGPPIVVHCSAGIGRTGTFIAVDISVYMFDATAKTNIIKIVRNIRRQRAFSIQMPDQYLFCHLALIQYAIKMGKLKTNIDFQELLFDD
;
A
#
# COMPACT_ATOMS: atom_id res chain seq x y z
N MET A 1 15.34 3.97 -16.97
CA MET A 1 14.79 4.23 -15.63
C MET A 1 13.44 4.91 -15.78
N LYS A 2 12.40 4.51 -15.04
CA LYS A 2 11.08 5.19 -15.02
C LYS A 2 10.88 5.82 -13.64
N HIS A 3 10.44 7.06 -13.61
CA HIS A 3 10.15 7.80 -12.37
C HIS A 3 8.65 8.08 -12.28
N PHE A 4 8.05 7.77 -11.13
CA PHE A 4 6.62 7.93 -10.88
C PHE A 4 6.42 8.87 -9.69
N LEU A 5 5.67 9.95 -9.90
CA LEU A 5 5.37 10.94 -8.87
C LEU A 5 3.87 10.94 -8.57
N PHE A 6 3.50 10.67 -7.31
CA PHE A 6 2.12 10.78 -6.86
C PHE A 6 1.86 12.19 -6.34
N LEU A 7 1.15 13.00 -7.15
CA LEU A 7 0.90 14.41 -6.88
C LEU A 7 -0.31 14.68 -5.96
N SER A 8 -1.19 13.70 -5.77
CA SER A 8 -2.46 13.88 -5.08
C SER A 8 -2.40 13.63 -3.57
N TRP A 9 -1.20 13.49 -2.99
CA TRP A 9 -1.08 13.42 -1.53
C TRP A 9 -1.13 14.84 -0.95
N PRO A 10 -2.08 15.16 -0.04
CA PRO A 10 -2.25 16.51 0.49
C PRO A 10 -1.10 16.94 1.42
N ASP A 11 -0.96 18.25 1.63
CA ASP A 11 0.06 18.78 2.54
C ASP A 11 -0.18 18.34 3.99
N TYR A 12 -1.46 18.25 4.40
CA TYR A 12 -1.88 17.80 5.72
C TYR A 12 -2.72 16.52 5.65
N GLY A 13 -2.48 15.61 6.58
CA GLY A 13 -3.22 14.35 6.69
C GLY A 13 -2.95 13.34 5.55
N VAL A 14 -4.01 12.72 5.08
CA VAL A 14 -4.02 11.67 4.04
C VAL A 14 -5.07 11.98 2.98
N PRO A 15 -4.99 11.39 1.78
CA PRO A 15 -6.07 11.51 0.79
C PRO A 15 -7.43 11.08 1.39
N PRO A 16 -8.54 11.76 1.04
CA PRO A 16 -9.86 11.46 1.59
C PRO A 16 -10.41 10.09 1.14
N ASP A 17 -9.91 9.60 0.00
CA ASP A 17 -10.17 8.26 -0.51
C ASP A 17 -8.91 7.65 -1.12
N ALA A 18 -8.94 6.35 -1.41
CA ALA A 18 -7.79 5.62 -1.92
C ALA A 18 -7.81 5.42 -3.43
N ASN A 19 -8.77 5.95 -4.19
CA ASN A 19 -8.92 5.65 -5.61
C ASN A 19 -7.72 6.11 -6.42
N GLY A 20 -7.28 7.36 -6.24
CA GLY A 20 -6.10 7.90 -6.91
C GLY A 20 -4.83 7.14 -6.51
N PHE A 21 -4.71 6.82 -5.23
CA PHE A 21 -3.58 6.09 -4.67
C PHE A 21 -3.47 4.66 -5.22
N LEU A 22 -4.57 3.90 -5.22
CA LEU A 22 -4.64 2.55 -5.77
C LEU A 22 -4.36 2.55 -7.27
N LYS A 23 -4.94 3.50 -8.02
CA LYS A 23 -4.62 3.68 -9.44
C LYS A 23 -3.12 3.85 -9.63
N PHE A 24 -2.48 4.75 -8.88
CA PHE A 24 -1.04 4.97 -8.94
C PHE A 24 -0.24 3.69 -8.62
N LEU A 25 -0.59 2.99 -7.53
CA LEU A 25 0.04 1.74 -7.12
C LEU A 25 0.00 0.68 -8.25
N PHE A 26 -1.16 0.47 -8.89
CA PHE A 26 -1.27 -0.49 -9.98
C PHE A 26 -0.51 -0.07 -11.24
N HIS A 27 -0.37 1.24 -11.52
CA HIS A 27 0.50 1.72 -12.59
C HIS A 27 1.97 1.41 -12.30
N VAL A 28 2.43 1.62 -11.06
CA VAL A 28 3.79 1.27 -10.63
C VAL A 28 4.02 -0.25 -10.74
N ARG A 29 3.08 -1.08 -10.27
CA ARG A 29 3.17 -2.54 -10.40
C ARG A 29 3.28 -2.99 -11.85
N LYS A 30 2.42 -2.46 -12.73
CA LYS A 30 2.47 -2.77 -14.17
C LYS A 30 3.83 -2.40 -14.75
N ALA A 31 4.33 -1.22 -14.44
CA ALA A 31 5.63 -0.76 -14.93
C ALA A 31 6.79 -1.64 -14.43
N GLN A 32 6.78 -2.04 -13.16
CA GLN A 32 7.77 -2.96 -12.60
C GLN A 32 7.69 -4.33 -13.29
N HIS A 33 6.49 -4.88 -13.44
CA HIS A 33 6.30 -6.18 -14.10
C HIS A 33 6.90 -6.15 -15.51
N GLU A 34 6.54 -5.16 -16.34
CA GLU A 34 7.10 -5.00 -17.68
C GLU A 34 8.62 -4.80 -17.67
N PHE A 35 9.15 -4.01 -16.73
CA PHE A 35 10.59 -3.80 -16.62
C PHE A 35 11.34 -5.08 -16.27
N THR A 36 10.78 -5.92 -15.40
CA THR A 36 11.42 -7.15 -14.92
C THR A 36 11.28 -8.35 -15.85
N LYS A 37 10.45 -8.27 -16.91
CA LYS A 37 10.29 -9.36 -17.88
C LYS A 37 11.64 -9.69 -18.53
N GLY A 38 12.05 -10.95 -18.40
CA GLY A 38 13.32 -11.43 -18.96
C GLY A 38 14.58 -10.93 -18.24
N ILE A 39 14.45 -10.16 -17.15
CA ILE A 39 15.61 -9.77 -16.34
C ILE A 39 15.94 -10.90 -15.37
N ASN A 40 17.14 -11.45 -15.50
CA ASN A 40 17.72 -12.34 -14.50
C ASN A 40 18.51 -11.52 -13.46
N TRP A 41 17.86 -11.15 -12.36
CA TRP A 41 18.50 -10.39 -11.29
C TRP A 41 19.09 -11.30 -10.22
N LYS A 42 20.40 -11.22 -10.01
CA LYS A 42 21.18 -12.12 -9.15
C LYS A 42 20.66 -12.23 -7.71
N PHE A 43 20.06 -11.17 -7.16
CA PHE A 43 19.74 -11.10 -5.74
C PHE A 43 18.30 -11.44 -5.39
N HIS A 44 17.37 -11.40 -6.36
CA HIS A 44 15.96 -11.65 -6.08
C HIS A 44 15.20 -12.12 -7.35
N PRO A 45 14.39 -13.19 -7.27
CA PRO A 45 13.73 -13.79 -8.44
C PRO A 45 12.69 -12.88 -9.10
N ARG A 46 12.20 -11.85 -8.41
CA ARG A 46 11.27 -10.85 -8.98
C ARG A 46 11.96 -9.62 -9.58
N GLY A 47 13.25 -9.70 -9.84
CA GLY A 47 14.02 -8.57 -10.38
C GLY A 47 14.56 -7.61 -9.33
N PRO A 48 15.16 -6.49 -9.76
CA PRO A 48 15.70 -5.46 -8.87
C PRO A 48 14.59 -4.74 -8.08
N PRO A 49 14.94 -4.13 -6.91
CA PRO A 49 13.96 -3.44 -6.07
C PRO A 49 13.43 -2.15 -6.70
N ILE A 50 12.23 -1.73 -6.27
CA ILE A 50 11.69 -0.40 -6.55
C ILE A 50 12.21 0.56 -5.47
N VAL A 51 12.75 1.71 -5.89
CA VAL A 51 13.07 2.81 -4.96
C VAL A 51 11.80 3.60 -4.69
N VAL A 52 11.39 3.67 -3.42
CA VAL A 52 10.23 4.45 -2.96
C VAL A 52 10.71 5.48 -1.96
N HIS A 53 10.39 6.76 -2.18
CA HIS A 53 10.78 7.84 -1.27
C HIS A 53 9.65 8.85 -1.06
N CYS A 54 9.80 9.65 0.00
CA CYS A 54 9.01 10.85 0.22
C CYS A 54 9.98 11.95 0.69
N SER A 55 9.67 12.67 1.78
CA SER A 55 10.63 13.55 2.45
C SER A 55 11.61 12.74 3.32
N ALA A 56 11.17 12.25 4.48
CA ALA A 56 12.01 11.43 5.38
C ALA A 56 12.08 9.93 4.99
N GLY A 57 11.32 9.49 3.98
CA GLY A 57 11.29 8.09 3.54
C GLY A 57 10.70 7.12 4.59
N ILE A 58 9.74 7.57 5.41
CA ILE A 58 9.11 6.76 6.46
C ILE A 58 7.58 6.78 6.42
N GLY A 59 6.93 7.95 6.33
CA GLY A 59 5.47 8.10 6.38
C GLY A 59 4.79 7.60 5.10
N ARG A 60 4.68 8.46 4.08
CA ARG A 60 4.06 8.13 2.77
C ARG A 60 4.71 6.90 2.11
N THR A 61 6.04 6.77 2.23
CA THR A 61 6.79 5.58 1.79
C THR A 61 6.31 4.31 2.48
N GLY A 62 6.19 4.33 3.80
CA GLY A 62 5.68 3.19 4.57
C GLY A 62 4.24 2.84 4.20
N THR A 63 3.39 3.85 3.99
CA THR A 63 2.00 3.65 3.55
C THR A 63 1.93 2.96 2.19
N PHE A 64 2.72 3.41 1.21
CA PHE A 64 2.78 2.78 -0.11
C PHE A 64 3.18 1.31 -0.04
N ILE A 65 4.25 1.02 0.69
CA ILE A 65 4.75 -0.36 0.85
C ILE A 65 3.72 -1.23 1.59
N ALA A 66 3.09 -0.71 2.64
CA ALA A 66 2.12 -1.46 3.43
C ALA A 66 0.84 -1.78 2.64
N VAL A 67 0.31 -0.82 1.87
CA VAL A 67 -0.85 -1.06 1.01
C VAL A 67 -0.52 -2.04 -0.10
N ASP A 68 0.67 -1.93 -0.71
CA ASP A 68 1.13 -2.86 -1.73
C ASP A 68 1.17 -4.30 -1.21
N ILE A 69 1.85 -4.54 -0.08
CA ILE A 69 1.88 -5.86 0.54
C ILE A 69 0.47 -6.32 0.91
N SER A 70 -0.37 -5.44 1.47
CA SER A 70 -1.73 -5.80 1.90
C SER A 70 -2.61 -6.25 0.77
N VAL A 71 -2.59 -5.55 -0.37
CA VAL A 71 -3.31 -5.94 -1.58
C VAL A 71 -2.80 -7.28 -2.10
N TYR A 72 -1.47 -7.47 -2.17
CA TYR A 72 -0.90 -8.74 -2.64
C TYR A 72 -1.31 -9.93 -1.77
N MET A 73 -1.25 -9.77 -0.44
CA MET A 73 -1.65 -10.81 0.51
C MET A 73 -3.15 -11.11 0.42
N PHE A 74 -3.98 -10.08 0.29
CA PHE A 74 -5.42 -10.23 0.15
C PHE A 74 -5.79 -10.96 -1.14
N ASP A 75 -5.17 -10.62 -2.28
CA ASP A 75 -5.40 -11.32 -3.55
C ASP A 75 -5.00 -12.80 -3.47
N ALA A 76 -3.90 -13.10 -2.79
CA ALA A 76 -3.37 -14.45 -2.69
C ALA A 76 -4.14 -15.34 -1.69
N THR A 77 -4.68 -14.77 -0.61
CA THR A 77 -5.16 -15.56 0.55
C THR A 77 -6.56 -15.17 1.05
N ALA A 78 -7.19 -14.15 0.45
CA ALA A 78 -8.41 -13.49 0.95
C ALA A 78 -8.27 -12.95 2.39
N LYS A 79 -7.04 -12.85 2.90
CA LYS A 79 -6.72 -12.39 4.26
C LYS A 79 -5.56 -11.41 4.21
N THR A 80 -5.55 -10.49 5.15
CA THR A 80 -4.38 -9.64 5.41
C THR A 80 -4.26 -9.39 6.91
N ASN A 81 -3.09 -8.96 7.35
CA ASN A 81 -2.91 -8.44 8.69
C ASN A 81 -2.00 -7.21 8.64
N ILE A 82 -2.63 -6.03 8.56
CA ILE A 82 -1.92 -4.76 8.43
C ILE A 82 -1.00 -4.53 9.63
N ILE A 83 -1.41 -4.87 10.85
CA ILE A 83 -0.57 -4.75 12.06
C ILE A 83 0.76 -5.51 11.88
N LYS A 84 0.70 -6.77 11.45
CA LYS A 84 1.90 -7.61 11.20
C LYS A 84 2.75 -7.04 10.07
N ILE A 85 2.13 -6.57 8.98
CA ILE A 85 2.83 -5.95 7.85
C ILE A 85 3.60 -4.72 8.32
N VAL A 86 2.94 -3.80 9.03
CA VAL A 86 3.56 -2.56 9.53
C VAL A 86 4.69 -2.87 10.51
N ARG A 87 4.49 -3.82 11.43
CA ARG A 87 5.57 -4.28 12.32
C ARG A 87 6.78 -4.80 11.54
N ASN A 88 6.56 -5.60 10.51
CA ASN A 88 7.65 -6.15 9.68
C ASN A 88 8.37 -5.07 8.87
N ILE A 89 7.64 -4.08 8.34
CA ILE A 89 8.26 -2.92 7.68
C ILE A 89 9.11 -2.15 8.68
N ARG A 90 8.59 -1.88 9.89
CA ARG A 90 9.32 -1.16 10.95
C ARG A 90 10.60 -1.85 11.43
N ARG A 91 10.69 -3.19 11.31
CA ARG A 91 11.92 -3.93 11.58
C ARG A 91 13.03 -3.70 10.55
N GLN A 92 12.67 -3.29 9.33
CA GLN A 92 13.61 -3.02 8.24
C GLN A 92 13.87 -1.51 8.07
N ARG A 93 12.86 -0.68 8.35
CA ARG A 93 12.93 0.78 8.30
C ARG A 93 12.20 1.37 9.51
N ALA A 94 12.97 1.82 10.49
CA ALA A 94 12.41 2.40 11.71
C ALA A 94 11.42 3.54 11.40
N PHE A 95 10.40 3.67 12.24
CA PHE A 95 9.38 4.73 12.15
C PHE A 95 8.49 4.73 10.89
N SER A 96 8.53 3.69 10.05
CA SER A 96 7.62 3.58 8.91
C SER A 96 6.15 3.67 9.31
N ILE A 97 5.37 4.43 8.52
CA ILE A 97 4.00 4.87 8.83
C ILE A 97 4.01 5.70 10.11
N GLN A 98 4.15 7.00 9.94
CA GLN A 98 4.51 7.93 11.01
C GLN A 98 3.30 8.44 11.77
N MET A 99 2.19 8.66 11.07
CA MET A 99 0.97 9.25 11.64
C MET A 99 -0.14 8.22 11.77
N PRO A 100 -1.02 8.30 12.78
CA PRO A 100 -2.20 7.43 12.90
C PRO A 100 -3.06 7.42 11.64
N ASP A 101 -3.29 8.58 11.04
CA ASP A 101 -4.09 8.71 9.81
C ASP A 101 -3.51 7.91 8.65
N GLN A 102 -2.18 7.81 8.55
CA GLN A 102 -1.51 6.98 7.53
C GLN A 102 -1.74 5.50 7.76
N TYR A 103 -1.83 5.07 9.02
CA TYR A 103 -2.14 3.70 9.39
C TYR A 103 -3.61 3.37 9.07
N LEU A 104 -4.54 4.25 9.45
CA LEU A 104 -5.96 4.14 9.10
C LEU A 104 -6.17 4.15 7.58
N PHE A 105 -5.42 4.98 6.85
CA PHE A 105 -5.47 5.02 5.39
C PHE A 105 -5.05 3.69 4.76
N CYS A 106 -4.12 2.93 5.35
CA CYS A 106 -3.80 1.58 4.86
C CYS A 106 -5.02 0.65 4.92
N HIS A 107 -5.82 0.72 5.99
CA HIS A 107 -7.05 -0.04 6.13
C HIS A 107 -8.09 0.43 5.11
N LEU A 108 -8.33 1.75 5.02
CA LEU A 108 -9.25 2.35 4.06
C LEU A 108 -8.93 1.92 2.63
N ALA A 109 -7.65 1.99 2.24
CA ALA A 109 -7.21 1.62 0.90
C ALA A 109 -7.48 0.15 0.57
N LEU A 110 -7.26 -0.75 1.53
CA LEU A 110 -7.57 -2.15 1.30
C LEU A 110 -9.08 -2.41 1.21
N ILE A 111 -9.89 -1.75 2.03
CA ILE A 111 -11.34 -1.93 2.02
C ILE A 111 -11.92 -1.41 0.70
N GLN A 112 -11.53 -0.21 0.27
CA GLN A 112 -11.93 0.32 -1.04
C GLN A 112 -11.45 -0.58 -2.19
N TYR A 113 -10.25 -1.15 -2.09
CA TYR A 113 -9.77 -2.14 -3.05
C TYR A 113 -10.69 -3.38 -3.09
N ALA A 114 -10.99 -3.98 -1.94
CA ALA A 114 -11.82 -5.17 -1.86
C ALA A 114 -13.26 -4.93 -2.34
N ILE A 115 -13.85 -3.77 -2.04
CA ILE A 115 -15.14 -3.34 -2.59
C ILE A 115 -15.07 -3.28 -4.12
N LYS A 116 -14.04 -2.61 -4.68
CA LYS A 116 -13.85 -2.49 -6.13
C LYS A 116 -13.67 -3.84 -6.83
N MET A 117 -13.10 -4.82 -6.14
CA MET A 117 -12.95 -6.19 -6.63
C MET A 117 -14.20 -7.07 -6.42
N GLY A 118 -15.29 -6.52 -5.87
CA GLY A 118 -16.51 -7.26 -5.56
C GLY A 118 -16.33 -8.29 -4.44
N LYS A 119 -15.31 -8.15 -3.61
CA LYS A 119 -14.99 -9.05 -2.48
C LYS A 119 -15.61 -8.60 -1.15
N LEU A 120 -16.05 -7.34 -1.09
CA LEU A 120 -16.79 -6.76 0.03
C LEU A 120 -18.00 -6.01 -0.50
N LYS A 121 -19.12 -6.03 0.25
CA LYS A 121 -20.32 -5.25 -0.07
C LYS A 121 -20.10 -3.77 0.31
N THR A 122 -20.81 -2.86 -0.34
CA THR A 122 -20.68 -1.41 -0.15
C THR A 122 -21.34 -0.88 1.12
N ASN A 123 -22.26 -1.64 1.74
CA ASN A 123 -22.97 -1.26 2.96
C ASN A 123 -22.22 -1.76 4.21
N ILE A 124 -20.92 -1.50 4.28
CA ILE A 124 -20.16 -1.77 5.50
C ILE A 124 -20.27 -0.52 6.35
N ASP A 125 -20.94 -0.64 7.50
CA ASP A 125 -20.92 0.41 8.51
C ASP A 125 -19.56 0.38 9.22
N PHE A 126 -18.78 1.44 9.01
CA PHE A 126 -17.47 1.58 9.65
C PHE A 126 -17.60 1.96 11.14
N GLN A 127 -18.77 2.42 11.60
CA GLN A 127 -19.01 2.62 13.02
C GLN A 127 -19.11 1.27 13.73
N GLU A 128 -19.83 0.28 13.21
CA GLU A 128 -19.88 -1.07 13.80
C GLU A 128 -18.48 -1.71 13.94
N LEU A 129 -17.62 -1.55 12.94
CA LEU A 129 -16.27 -2.16 12.93
C LEU A 129 -15.26 -1.52 13.89
N LEU A 130 -15.52 -0.32 14.40
CA LEU A 130 -14.63 0.40 15.32
C LEU A 130 -14.98 0.17 16.80
N PHE A 131 -16.06 -0.56 17.09
CA PHE A 131 -16.57 -0.81 18.44
C PHE A 131 -16.71 -2.28 18.82
N ASP A 132 -16.23 -3.21 18.00
CA ASP A 132 -16.06 -4.60 18.44
C ASP A 132 -14.74 -4.73 19.23
N ASP A 133 -14.88 -4.90 20.55
CA ASP A 133 -13.85 -5.06 21.58
C ASP A 133 -12.76 -6.12 21.27
#